data_AF-F1JTQ9-F1
#
_entry.id   AF-F1JTQ9-F1
#
_cell.length_a   1.000
_cell.length_b   1.000
_cell.length_c   1.000
_cell.angle_alpha   90.00
_cell.angle_beta   90.00
_cell.angle_gamma   90.00
#
_symmetry.space_group_name_H-M   'P 1'
#
loop_
_entity.id
_entity.type
_entity.pdbx_description
1 polymer ?
#
loop_
_entity_poly.entity_id
_entity_poly.type
_entity_poly.pdbx_seq_one_letter_code
_entity_poly.pdbx_strand_id
1 'polypeptide(L)' 'MNKLIFTGRAAAAPELNAYGDTKVARFRLIRNDYAGKDENGERREKQVTIPFTAF' A
#
# COMPACT_ATOMS: atom_id res chain seq x y z
N MET A 1 7.75 2.78 -20.85
CA MET A 1 8.20 3.26 -19.52
C MET A 1 7.19 2.80 -18.49
N ASN A 2 7.60 2.06 -17.46
CA ASN A 2 6.69 1.52 -16.46
C ASN A 2 6.57 2.49 -15.27
N LYS A 3 5.38 3.04 -15.03
CA LYS A 3 5.11 3.97 -13.93
C LYS A 3 3.88 3.50 -13.16
N LEU A 4 4.05 3.23 -11.87
CA LEU A 4 2.98 2.91 -10.94
C LEU A 4 2.81 4.06 -9.95
N ILE A 5 1.56 4.52 -9.78
CA ILE A 5 1.20 5.57 -8.82
C ILE A 5 0.17 4.98 -7.88
N PHE A 6 0.43 5.04 -6.58
CA PHE A 6 -0.52 4.62 -5.56
C PHE A 6 -0.53 5.66 -4.44
N THR A 7 -1.73 5.98 -3.97
CA THR A 7 -1.96 6.84 -2.81
C THR A 7 -2.69 6.03 -1.76
N GLY A 8 -2.21 6.10 -0.53
CA GLY A 8 -2.77 5.34 0.60
C GLY A 8 -2.14 5.79 1.90
N ARG A 9 -2.63 5.23 3.02
CA ARG A 9 -2.05 5.46 4.34
C ARG A 9 -0.93 4.47 4.59
N ALA A 10 0.11 4.87 5.30
CA ALA A 10 1.11 3.92 5.80
C ALA A 10 0.45 2.95 6.78
N ALA A 11 0.61 1.65 6.56
CA ALA A 11 0.03 0.62 7.43
C ALA A 11 0.69 0.59 8.82
N ALA A 12 1.97 0.97 8.89
CA ALA A 12 2.79 1.05 10.08
C ALA A 12 3.98 2.00 9.80
N ALA A 13 4.82 2.24 10.81
CA ALA A 13 6.10 2.92 10.62
C ALA A 13 6.96 2.15 9.58
N PRO A 14 7.66 2.83 8.66
CA PRO A 14 8.58 2.19 7.74
C PRO A 14 9.72 1.46 8.45
N GLU A 15 10.10 0.30 7.94
CA GLU A 15 11.23 -0.48 8.42
C GLU A 15 12.50 -0.05 7.69
N LEU A 16 13.40 0.64 8.39
CA LEU A 16 14.71 1.01 7.86
C LEU A 16 15.75 -0.05 8.19
N ASN A 17 16.32 -0.66 7.16
CA ASN A 17 17.39 -1.66 7.28
C ASN A 17 18.65 -1.17 6.54
N ALA A 18 19.82 -1.60 7.01
CA ALA A 18 21.09 -1.36 6.33
C ALA A 18 21.65 -2.68 5.79
N TYR A 19 22.10 -2.67 4.53
CA TYR A 19 22.72 -3.78 3.83
C TYR A 19 24.08 -3.30 3.31
N GLY A 20 25.13 -3.52 4.10
CA GLY A 20 26.41 -2.84 3.89
C GLY A 20 26.22 -1.32 3.97
N ASP A 21 26.64 -0.62 2.92
CA ASP A 21 26.49 0.84 2.82
C ASP A 21 25.12 1.29 2.29
N THR A 22 24.25 0.36 1.89
CA THR A 22 22.93 0.69 1.34
C THR A 22 21.87 0.75 2.44
N LYS A 23 21.12 1.85 2.52
CA LYS A 23 19.96 1.97 3.41
C LYS A 23 18.69 1.67 2.62
N VAL A 24 17.88 0.72 3.09
CA VAL A 24 16.65 0.30 2.44
C VAL A 24 15.48 0.52 3.38
N ALA A 25 14.48 1.29 2.95
CA ALA A 25 13.24 1.49 3.68
C ALA A 25 12.11 0.67 3.05
N ARG A 26 11.51 -0.24 3.84
CA ARG A 26 10.32 -1.00 3.42
C ARG A 26 9.08 -0.45 4.11
N PHE A 27 8.02 -0.25 3.35
CA PHE A 27 6.74 0.21 3.89
C PHE A 27 5.58 -0.32 3.07
N ARG A 28 4.39 -0.28 3.64
CA ARG A 28 3.15 -0.73 3.00
C ARG A 28 2.15 0.41 2.99
N LEU A 29 1.53 0.66 1.85
CA LEU A 29 0.43 1.60 1.74
C LEU A 29 -0.90 0.83 1.64
N ILE A 30 -1.88 1.28 2.41
CA ILE A 30 -3.24 0.72 2.46
C ILE A 30 -4.26 1.75 1.98
N ARG A 31 -5.27 1.29 1.23
CA ARG A 31 -6.43 2.09 0.83
C ARG A 31 -7.65 1.17 0.70
N ASN A 32 -8.82 1.68 1.08
CA ASN A 32 -10.08 1.00 0.78
C ASN A 32 -10.58 1.48 -0.58
N ASP A 33 -10.75 0.55 -1.51
CA ASP A 33 -11.29 0.81 -2.83
C ASP A 33 -12.74 0.31 -2.89
N TYR A 34 -13.58 1.06 -3.62
CA TYR A 34 -14.95 0.63 -3.87
C TYR A 34 -14.97 -0.69 -4.65
N ALA A 35 -15.74 -1.66 -4.17
CA ALA A 35 -15.82 -3.01 -4.72
C ALA A 35 -17.24 -3.39 -5.16
N GLY A 36 -18.12 -2.41 -5.38
CA GLY A 36 -19.50 -2.64 -5.79
C GLY A 36 -20.48 -2.56 -4.62
N LYS A 37 -21.65 -3.18 -4.80
CA LYS A 37 -22.69 -3.29 -3.79
C LYS A 37 -22.96 -4.76 -3.45
N ASP A 38 -23.48 -5.02 -2.26
CA ASP A 38 -23.98 -6.33 -1.88
C ASP A 38 -25.41 -6.58 -2.38
N GLU A 39 -26.00 -7.71 -1.98
CA GLU A 39 -27.36 -8.12 -2.34
C GLU A 39 -28.43 -7.15 -1.82
N ASN A 40 -28.14 -6.41 -0.74
CA ASN A 40 -29.02 -5.40 -0.15
C ASN A 40 -28.80 -4.00 -0.74
N GLY A 41 -27.85 -3.84 -1.65
CA GLY A 41 -27.50 -2.56 -2.27
C GLY A 41 -26.55 -1.71 -1.41
N GLU A 42 -25.99 -2.24 -0.32
CA GLU A 42 -25.04 -1.54 0.53
C GLU A 42 -23.66 -1.48 -0.14
N ARG A 43 -22.94 -0.38 0.11
CA ARG A 43 -21.60 -0.16 -0.46
C ARG A 43 -20.61 -1.16 0.11
N ARG A 44 -19.97 -1.94 -0.77
CA ARG A 44 -18.87 -2.83 -0.42
C ARG A 44 -17.54 -2.18 -0.74
N GLU A 45 -16.58 -2.33 0.17
CA GLU A 45 -15.20 -1.91 -0.03
C GLU A 45 -14.25 -3.09 0.06
N LYS A 46 -13.12 -2.99 -0.65
CA LYS A 46 -12.01 -3.93 -0.56
C LYS A 46 -10.78 -3.17 -0.10
N GLN A 47 -10.12 -3.67 0.94
CA GLN A 47 -8.82 -3.15 1.34
C GLN A 47 -7.75 -3.62 0.35
N VAL A 48 -7.02 -2.65 -0.21
CA VAL A 48 -5.87 -2.86 -1.08
C VAL A 48 -4.62 -2.49 -0.30
N THR A 49 -3.63 -3.39 -0.32
CA THR A 49 -2.34 -3.21 0.35
C THR A 49 -1.22 -3.41 -0.65
N ILE A 50 -0.39 -2.40 -0.85
CA ILE A 50 0.75 -2.44 -1.77
C ILE A 50 2.06 -2.23 -0.99
N PRO A 51 3.03 -3.16 -1.07
CA PRO A 51 4.36 -2.96 -0.53
C PRO A 51 5.21 -2.06 -1.42
N PHE A 52 6.02 -1.21 -0.79
CA PHE A 52 6.99 -0.31 -1.41
C PHE A 52 8.37 -0.52 -0.78
N THR A 53 9.39 -0.33 -1.61
CA THR A 53 10.80 -0.31 -1.20
C THR A 53 11.44 0.97 -1.73
N ALA A 54 12.09 1.73 -0.86
CA ALA A 54 12.98 2.82 -1.22
C ALA A 54 14.44 2.39 -0.96
N PHE A 55 15.33 2.74 -1.88
CA PHE A 55 16.77 2.42 -1.88
C PHE A 55 17.60 3.69 -1.75
#